data_AF-A0A4D8R1Z9-F1
#
_entry.id   AF-A0A4D8R1Z9-F1
#
_cell.length_a   1.000
_cell.length_b   1.000
_cell.length_c   1.000
_cell.angle_alpha   90.00
_cell.angle_beta   90.00
_cell.angle_gamma   90.00
#
_symmetry.space_group_name_H-M   'P 1'
#
loop_
_entity.id
_entity.type
_entity.pdbx_description
1 polymer ?
#
loop_
_entity_poly.entity_id
_entity_poly.type
_entity_poly.pdbx_seq_one_letter_code
_entity_poly.pdbx_strand_id
1 'polypeptide(L)'
;MGKIVLEDVEEGTLDRLKALASSTGRTPEEEAKLLLAGALAREAGEHARRRDLLERMRRTAAMTRPDMDADITDLIREDRDR
;
A
#
# COMPACT_ATOMS: atom_id res chain seq x y z
N MET A 1 22.98 17.08 -10.49
CA MET A 1 22.65 15.72 -10.04
C MET A 1 22.55 15.75 -8.53
N GLY A 2 21.42 15.34 -7.96
CA GLY A 2 21.26 15.30 -6.51
C GLY A 2 22.05 14.14 -5.91
N LYS A 3 22.72 14.38 -4.78
CA LYS A 3 23.37 13.35 -3.97
C LYS A 3 22.54 13.16 -2.72
N ILE A 4 22.17 11.92 -2.43
CA ILE A 4 21.52 11.54 -1.18
C ILE A 4 22.57 10.81 -0.35
N VAL A 5 22.69 11.18 0.93
CA VAL A 5 23.50 10.47 1.90
C VAL A 5 22.53 9.79 2.86
N LEU A 6 22.66 8.47 3.00
CA LEU A 6 21.93 7.70 3.99
C LEU A 6 22.83 7.59 5.21
N GLU A 7 22.47 8.32 6.27
CA GLU A 7 23.15 8.27 7.55
C GLU A 7 22.53 7.18 8.43
N ASP A 8 23.32 6.64 9.36
CA ASP A 8 22.87 5.66 10.36
C ASP A 8 22.19 4.40 9.80
N VAL A 9 22.67 3.90 8.67
CA VAL A 9 22.20 2.62 8.12
C VAL A 9 22.71 1.47 8.99
N GLU A 10 21.80 0.63 9.47
CA GLU A 10 22.12 -0.58 10.20
C GLU A 10 23.09 -1.47 9.41
N GLU A 11 24.15 -1.95 10.05
CA GLU A 11 25.22 -2.73 9.41
C GLU A 11 24.68 -3.97 8.69
N GLY A 12 23.74 -4.69 9.31
CA GLY A 12 23.10 -5.85 8.69
C GLY A 12 22.27 -5.50 7.44
N THR A 13 21.74 -4.28 7.36
CA THR A 13 21.05 -3.79 6.17
C THR A 13 22.05 -3.45 5.06
N LEU A 14 23.19 -2.83 5.42
CA LEU A 14 24.26 -2.53 4.48
C LEU A 14 24.88 -3.81 3.88
N ASP A 15 25.08 -4.85 4.69
CA ASP A 15 25.62 -6.13 4.24
C ASP A 15 24.68 -6.86 3.28
N ARG A 16 23.37 -6.85 3.56
CA ARG A 16 22.36 -7.39 2.65
C ARG A 16 22.35 -6.65 1.32
N LEU A 17 22.48 -5.32 1.33
CA LEU A 17 22.55 -4.53 0.11
C LEU A 17 23.79 -4.89 -0.72
N LYS A 18 24.96 -5.02 -0.10
CA LYS A 18 26.20 -5.42 -0.77
C LYS A 18 26.11 -6.83 -1.34
N ALA A 19 25.53 -7.77 -0.59
CA ALA A 19 25.34 -9.15 -1.04
C ALA A 19 24.39 -9.20 -2.25
N LEU A 20 23.28 -8.44 -2.20
CA LEU A 20 22.33 -8.34 -3.30
C LEU A 20 22.98 -7.74 -4.55
N ALA A 21 23.68 -6.61 -4.40
CA ALA A 21 24.41 -5.96 -5.49
C ALA A 21 25.44 -6.91 -6.14
N SER A 22 26.17 -7.67 -5.32
CA SER A 22 27.13 -8.67 -5.79
C SER A 22 26.44 -9.80 -6.58
N SER A 23 25.26 -10.25 -6.13
CA SER A 23 24.50 -11.31 -6.82
C SER A 23 23.95 -10.87 -8.18
N THR A 24 23.67 -9.57 -8.34
CA THR A 24 23.13 -8.98 -9.57
C THR A 24 24.20 -8.39 -10.48
N GLY A 25 25.48 -8.40 -10.06
CA GLY A 25 26.61 -7.84 -10.79
C GLY A 25 26.59 -6.31 -10.86
N ARG A 26 26.04 -5.64 -9.85
CA ARG A 26 25.91 -4.18 -9.76
C ARG A 26 26.72 -3.61 -8.59
N THR A 27 26.91 -2.30 -8.57
CA THR A 27 27.43 -1.63 -7.36
C THR A 27 26.33 -1.47 -6.31
N PRO A 28 26.68 -1.35 -5.01
CA PRO A 28 25.70 -1.10 -3.96
C PRO A 28 24.84 0.16 -4.21
N GLU A 29 25.42 1.20 -4.80
CA GLU A 29 24.71 2.45 -5.13
C GLU A 29 23.68 2.26 -6.24
N GLU A 30 24.02 1.49 -7.28
CA GLU A 30 23.10 1.17 -8.38
C GLU A 30 21.92 0.32 -7.90
N GLU A 31 22.20 -0.67 -7.06
CA GLU A 31 21.17 -1.52 -6.47
C GLU A 31 20.27 -0.70 -5.51
N ALA A 32 20.84 0.16 -4.67
CA ALA A 32 20.07 1.05 -3.81
C ALA A 32 19.16 1.98 -4.61
N LYS A 33 19.64 2.52 -5.74
CA LYS A 33 18.85 3.38 -6.62
C LYS A 33 17.66 2.62 -7.23
N LEU A 34 17.85 1.37 -7.65
CA LEU A 34 16.78 0.52 -8.18
C LEU A 34 15.75 0.20 -7.10
N LEU A 35 16.20 -0.16 -5.90
CA LEU A 35 15.31 -0.45 -4.77
C LEU A 35 14.48 0.77 -4.38
N LEU A 36 15.10 1.95 -4.29
CA LEU A 36 14.40 3.21 -4.01
C LEU A 36 13.40 3.57 -5.11
N ALA A 37 13.79 3.44 -6.38
CA ALA A 37 12.88 3.68 -7.51
C ALA A 37 11.68 2.72 -7.49
N GLY A 38 11.92 1.44 -7.19
CA GLY A 38 10.88 0.43 -7.04
C GLY A 38 9.96 0.71 -5.85
N ALA A 39 10.50 1.12 -4.71
CA ALA A 39 9.73 1.50 -3.53
C ALA A 39 8.81 2.70 -3.81
N LEU A 40 9.35 3.76 -4.42
CA LEU A 40 8.58 4.95 -4.80
C LEU A 40 7.49 4.63 -5.82
N ALA A 41 7.77 3.77 -6.79
CA ALA A 41 6.77 3.33 -7.77
C ALA A 41 5.64 2.51 -7.13
N ARG A 42 5.95 1.67 -6.14
CA ARG A 42 4.96 0.90 -5.38
C ARG A 42 4.10 1.80 -4.52
N GLU A 43 4.71 2.77 -3.84
CA GLU A 43 4.01 3.76 -3.02
C GLU A 43 3.07 4.61 -3.87
N ALA A 44 3.53 5.11 -5.02
CA ALA A 44 2.67 5.82 -5.97
C ALA A 44 1.49 4.96 -6.47
N GLY A 45 1.74 3.69 -6.77
CA GLY A 45 0.70 2.73 -7.14
C GLY A 45 -0.30 2.43 -6.02
N GLU A 46 0.17 2.36 -4.78
CA GLU A 46 -0.67 2.14 -3.60
C GLU A 46 -1.52 3.37 -3.27
N HIS A 47 -0.96 4.58 -3.37
CA HIS A 47 -1.72 5.82 -3.23
C HIS A 47 -2.78 5.96 -4.32
N ALA A 48 -2.47 5.61 -5.56
CA ALA A 48 -3.44 5.60 -6.65
C ALA A 48 -4.57 4.59 -6.39
N ARG A 49 -4.25 3.38 -5.90
CA ARG A 49 -5.26 2.36 -5.52
C ARG A 49 -6.11 2.79 -4.33
N ARG A 50 -5.50 3.40 -3.30
CA ARG A 50 -6.22 3.91 -2.12
C ARG A 50 -7.15 5.06 -2.51
N ARG A 51 -6.74 5.94 -3.43
CA ARG A 51 -7.59 7.01 -3.94
C ARG A 51 -8.77 6.46 -4.75
N ASP A 52 -8.53 5.50 -5.65
CA ASP A 52 -9.60 4.85 -6.43
C ASP A 52 -10.59 4.11 -5.52
N LEU A 53 -10.10 3.44 -4.47
CA LEU A 53 -10.95 2.79 -3.46
C LEU A 53 -11.83 3.82 -2.73
N LEU A 54 -11.27 4.94 -2.29
CA LEU A 54 -12.01 6.01 -1.62
C LEU A 54 -13.05 6.66 -2.55
N GLU A 55 -12.72 6.86 -3.83
CA GLU A 55 -13.67 7.38 -4.83
C GLU A 55 -14.79 6.38 -5.14
N ARG A 56 -14.50 5.07 -5.14
CA ARG A 56 -15.53 4.02 -5.23
C ARG A 56 -16.42 4.03 -4.00
N MET A 57 -15.85 4.05 -2.80
CA MET A 57 -16.63 4.10 -1.55
C MET A 57 -17.52 5.34 -1.47
N ARG A 58 -17.02 6.52 -1.87
CA ARG A 58 -17.84 7.74 -1.96
C ARG A 58 -18.97 7.61 -2.97
N ARG A 59 -18.73 7.02 -4.15
CA ARG A 59 -19.77 6.78 -5.15
C ARG A 59 -20.82 5.78 -4.65
N THR A 60 -20.39 4.69 -4.00
CA THR A 60 -21.30 3.72 -3.38
C THR A 60 -22.14 4.38 -2.28
N ALA A 61 -21.51 5.14 -1.37
CA ALA A 61 -22.22 5.86 -0.31
C ALA A 61 -23.19 6.94 -0.85
N ALA A 62 -22.88 7.55 -2.00
CA ALA A 62 -23.80 8.49 -2.66
C ALA A 62 -24.97 7.80 -3.38
N MET A 63 -24.84 6.51 -3.72
CA MET A 63 -25.91 5.69 -4.31
C MET A 63 -26.74 4.98 -3.25
N THR A 64 -26.22 4.79 -2.05
CA THR A 64 -26.96 4.28 -0.89
C THR A 64 -27.77 5.42 -0.27
N ARG A 65 -29.10 5.33 -0.31
CA ARG A 65 -29.98 6.25 0.42
C ARG A 65 -29.64 6.18 1.92
N PRO A 66 -29.46 7.31 2.64
CA PRO A 66 -29.22 7.33 4.08
C PRO A 66 -30.40 6.80 4.90
N ASP A 67 -31.55 6.58 4.27
CA ASP A 67 -32.79 6.12 4.91
C ASP A 67 -32.96 4.58 4.85
N MET A 68 -31.95 3.84 4.38
CA MET A 68 -31.90 2.38 4.53
C MET A 68 -31.09 2.00 5.77
N ASP A 69 -31.56 2.41 6.93
CA ASP A 69 -31.47 1.53 8.10
C ASP A 69 -32.42 0.36 7.79
N ALA A 70 -31.93 -0.61 7.03
CA ALA A 70 -32.56 -1.93 7.06
C ALA A 70 -32.39 -2.38 8.51
N ASP A 71 -33.47 -2.38 9.28
CA ASP A 71 -33.51 -2.89 10.63
C ASP A 71 -33.19 -4.39 10.55
N ILE A 72 -31.89 -4.73 10.56
CA ILE A 72 -31.38 -6.11 10.53
C ILE A 72 -32.00 -6.90 11.70
N THR A 73 -32.40 -6.19 12.75
CA THR A 73 -33.16 -6.67 13.90
C THR A 73 -34.52 -7.30 13.53
N ASP A 74 -35.25 -6.75 12.55
CA ASP A 74 -36.56 -7.29 12.13
C ASP A 74 -36.40 -8.52 11.23
N LEU A 75 -35.37 -8.56 10.38
CA LEU A 75 -35.09 -9.72 9.53
C LEU A 75 -34.65 -10.95 10.35
N ILE A 76 -33.97 -10.75 11.48
CA ILE A 76 -33.55 -11.83 12.39
C ILE A 76 -34.74 -12.38 13.21
N ARG A 77 -35.80 -11.59 13.45
CA ARG A 77 -37.00 -12.06 14.15
C ARG A 77 -37.85 -12.99 13.29
N GLU A 78 -38.02 -12.69 12.00
CA GLU A 78 -38.88 -13.48 11.10
C GLU A 78 -38.35 -14.91 10.87
N ASP A 79 -37.03 -15.12 10.90
CA ASP A 79 -36.42 -16.45 10.76
C ASP A 79 -36.49 -17.29 12.06
N ARG A 80 -36.81 -16.67 13.20
CA ARG A 80 -36.90 -17.35 14.51
C ARG A 80 -38.31 -17.82 14.86
N ASP A 81 -39.33 -17.23 14.25
CA ASP A 81 -40.75 -17.56 14.46
C ASP A 81 -41.31 -18.57 13.42
N ARG A 82 -40.43 -19.25 12.66
CA ARG A 82 -40.81 -20.28 11.66
C ARG A 82 -40.39 -21.70 12.06
#